data_AF-A0AA85BKR6-F1
#
_entry.id   AF-A0AA85BKR6-F1
#
_cell.length_a   1.000
_cell.length_b   1.000
_cell.length_c   1.000
_cell.angle_alpha   90.00
_cell.angle_beta   90.00
_cell.angle_gamma   90.00
#
_symmetry.space_group_name_H-M   'P 1'
#
loop_
_entity.id
_entity.type
_entity.pdbx_description
1 polymer ?
#
loop_
_entity_poly.entity_id
_entity_poly.type
_entity_poly.pdbx_seq_one_letter_code
_entity_poly.pdbx_strand_id
1 'polypeptide(L)'
;MDAVRYHLSHFMDSRKTLCDRLRTIEARMESCRQDGKPYDMYIEEMNSLTESIQCQTQRISDLQQKLMDAGEISSTDASGPPDSTGQILSSRLCQLHSIQEARIALKYLFRQASSSEVSKINLETQICELQSQLNAEKRKSEENVSWNDKFSTETPVLESICEVLKST
;
A
#
# COMPACT_ATOMS: atom_id res chain seq x y z
N MET A 1 -26.82 10.02 28.34
CA MET A 1 -25.47 9.42 28.44
C MET A 1 -25.44 7.94 28.04
N ASP A 2 -26.42 7.11 28.43
CA ASP A 2 -26.40 5.66 28.09
C ASP A 2 -26.48 5.34 26.59
N ALA A 3 -27.26 6.09 25.82
CA ALA A 3 -27.31 5.92 24.36
C ALA A 3 -25.95 6.18 23.69
N VAL A 4 -25.19 7.17 24.17
CA VAL A 4 -23.88 7.53 23.61
C VAL A 4 -22.84 6.44 23.93
N ARG A 5 -22.85 5.90 25.15
CA ARG A 5 -22.02 4.76 25.55
C ARG A 5 -22.35 3.49 24.77
N TYR A 6 -23.65 3.24 24.55
CA TYR A 6 -24.13 2.13 23.71
C TYR A 6 -23.65 2.25 22.27
N HIS A 7 -23.81 3.43 21.65
CA HIS A 7 -23.34 3.67 20.28
C HIS A 7 -21.82 3.58 20.15
N LEU A 8 -21.06 4.07 21.14
CA LEU A 8 -19.62 3.93 21.17
C LEU A 8 -19.20 2.45 21.21
N SER A 9 -19.78 1.64 22.10
CA SER A 9 -19.49 0.20 22.16
C SER A 9 -19.84 -0.50 20.86
N HIS A 10 -21.03 -0.21 20.29
CA HIS A 10 -21.45 -0.75 19.01
C HIS A 10 -20.48 -0.40 17.87
N PHE A 11 -20.02 0.86 17.79
CA PHE A 11 -19.04 1.25 16.77
C PHE A 11 -17.68 0.59 16.99
N MET A 12 -17.22 0.41 18.23
CA MET A 12 -15.96 -0.31 18.49
C MET A 12 -16.04 -1.78 18.08
N ASP A 13 -17.16 -2.45 18.38
CA ASP A 13 -17.39 -3.85 18.00
C ASP A 13 -17.53 -4.02 16.49
N SER A 14 -18.24 -3.10 15.84
CA SER A 14 -18.34 -3.06 14.37
C SER A 14 -16.97 -2.81 13.73
N ARG A 15 -16.17 -1.87 14.26
CA ARG A 15 -14.82 -1.59 13.76
C ARG A 15 -13.91 -2.81 13.91
N LYS A 16 -14.00 -3.51 15.04
CA LYS A 16 -13.26 -4.76 15.27
C LYS A 16 -13.59 -5.79 14.20
N THR A 17 -14.88 -5.98 13.91
CA THR A 17 -15.37 -6.90 12.88
C THR A 17 -14.85 -6.51 11.48
N LEU A 18 -14.86 -5.22 11.13
CA LEU A 18 -14.30 -4.74 9.86
C LEU A 18 -12.80 -5.00 9.76
N CYS A 19 -12.03 -4.77 10.83
CA CYS A 19 -10.60 -5.06 10.86
C CYS A 19 -10.30 -6.56 10.75
N ASP A 20 -11.11 -7.43 11.36
CA ASP A 20 -10.98 -8.88 11.24
C ASP A 20 -11.25 -9.34 9.80
N ARG A 21 -12.24 -8.73 9.14
CA ARG A 21 -12.56 -8.99 7.73
C ARG A 21 -11.45 -8.50 6.79
N LEU A 22 -10.88 -7.32 7.03
CA LEU A 22 -9.73 -6.81 6.29
C LEU A 22 -8.54 -7.77 6.38
N ARG A 23 -8.20 -8.24 7.59
CA ARG A 23 -7.14 -9.26 7.79
C ARG A 23 -7.40 -10.56 7.02
N THR A 24 -8.66 -10.97 6.93
CA THR A 24 -9.06 -12.17 6.17
C THR A 24 -8.84 -11.99 4.68
N ILE A 25 -9.18 -10.81 4.14
CA ILE A 25 -8.97 -10.49 2.72
C ILE A 25 -7.49 -10.38 2.39
N GLU A 26 -6.70 -9.71 3.24
CA GLU A 26 -5.25 -9.64 3.06
C GLU A 26 -4.60 -11.03 2.99
N ALA A 27 -5.03 -11.97 3.86
CA ALA A 27 -4.54 -13.35 3.82
C ALA A 27 -4.94 -14.08 2.52
N ARG A 28 -6.16 -13.83 2.01
CA ARG A 28 -6.62 -14.39 0.74
C ARG A 28 -5.89 -13.79 -0.46
N MET A 29 -5.61 -12.50 -0.44
CA MET A 29 -4.83 -11.82 -1.48
C MET A 29 -3.41 -12.38 -1.56
N GLU A 30 -2.76 -12.59 -0.41
CA GLU A 30 -1.42 -13.18 -0.36
C GLU A 30 -1.42 -14.62 -0.91
N SER A 31 -2.45 -15.42 -0.59
CA SER A 31 -2.62 -16.76 -1.17
C SER A 31 -2.86 -16.71 -2.69
N CYS A 32 -3.68 -15.79 -3.19
CA CYS A 32 -3.93 -15.65 -4.63
C CYS A 32 -2.67 -15.21 -5.39
N ARG A 33 -1.85 -14.34 -4.77
CA ARG A 33 -0.58 -13.89 -5.31
C ARG A 33 0.42 -15.04 -5.45
N GLN A 34 0.48 -15.95 -4.48
CA GLN A 34 1.33 -17.16 -4.54
C GLN A 34 0.85 -18.15 -5.61
N ASP A 35 -0.46 -18.25 -5.82
CA ASP A 35 -1.09 -19.11 -6.82
C ASP A 35 -1.12 -18.51 -8.24
N GLY A 36 -0.66 -17.26 -8.43
CA GLY A 36 -0.72 -16.53 -9.71
C GLY A 36 -2.14 -16.20 -10.18
N LYS A 37 -3.12 -16.18 -9.28
CA LYS A 37 -4.53 -15.89 -9.59
C LYS A 37 -4.81 -14.39 -9.56
N PRO A 38 -5.68 -13.86 -10.45
CA PRO A 38 -6.11 -12.47 -10.39
C PRO A 38 -6.87 -12.19 -9.08
N TYR A 39 -6.60 -11.05 -8.46
CA TYR A 39 -7.15 -10.67 -7.14
C TYR A 39 -7.77 -9.26 -7.10
N ASP A 40 -8.10 -8.68 -8.26
CA ASP A 40 -8.61 -7.30 -8.38
C ASP A 40 -9.88 -7.04 -7.55
N MET A 41 -10.80 -8.01 -7.48
CA MET A 41 -12.00 -7.93 -6.64
C MET A 41 -11.66 -7.75 -5.15
N TYR A 42 -10.56 -8.35 -4.68
CA TYR A 42 -10.10 -8.18 -3.30
C TYR A 42 -9.48 -6.80 -3.06
N ILE A 43 -8.92 -6.15 -4.10
CA ILE A 43 -8.42 -4.78 -4.01
C ILE A 43 -9.58 -3.81 -3.78
N GLU A 44 -10.67 -3.94 -4.54
CA GLU A 44 -11.88 -3.13 -4.34
C GLU A 44 -12.50 -3.35 -2.96
N GLU A 45 -12.63 -4.60 -2.51
CA GLU A 45 -13.16 -4.91 -1.18
C GLU A 45 -12.23 -4.38 -0.07
N MET A 46 -10.90 -4.45 -0.24
CA MET A 46 -9.92 -3.88 0.69
C MET A 46 -10.04 -2.36 0.80
N ASN A 47 -10.18 -1.66 -0.33
CA ASN A 47 -10.35 -0.20 -0.35
C ASN A 47 -11.65 0.20 0.36
N SER A 48 -12.76 -0.46 0.05
CA SER A 48 -14.07 -0.19 0.69
C SER A 48 -14.05 -0.43 2.21
N LEU A 49 -13.39 -1.51 2.65
CA LEU A 49 -13.21 -1.76 4.09
C LEU A 49 -12.32 -0.72 4.76
N THR A 50 -11.27 -0.27 4.08
CA THR A 50 -10.35 0.75 4.60
C THR A 50 -11.09 2.07 4.83
N GLU A 51 -11.89 2.51 3.85
CA GLU A 51 -12.74 3.71 3.97
C GLU A 51 -13.76 3.56 5.11
N SER A 52 -14.39 2.38 5.23
CA SER A 52 -15.36 2.10 6.28
C SER A 52 -14.73 2.15 7.68
N ILE A 53 -13.53 1.59 7.84
CA ILE A 53 -12.76 1.60 9.10
C ILE A 53 -12.37 3.04 9.46
N GLN A 54 -11.94 3.83 8.48
CA GLN A 54 -11.56 5.23 8.69
C GLN A 54 -12.78 6.07 9.13
N CYS A 55 -13.91 5.91 8.44
CA CYS A 55 -15.16 6.59 8.80
C CYS A 55 -15.64 6.22 10.21
N GLN A 56 -15.59 4.94 10.58
CA GLN A 56 -15.96 4.51 11.94
C GLN A 56 -14.98 5.01 13.00
N THR A 57 -13.69 5.07 12.69
CA THR A 57 -12.68 5.62 13.59
C THR A 57 -12.97 7.09 13.90
N GLN A 58 -13.29 7.89 12.88
CA GLN A 58 -13.68 9.28 13.08
C GLN A 58 -14.93 9.39 13.97
N ARG A 59 -15.97 8.60 13.70
CA ARG A 59 -17.21 8.60 14.51
C ARG A 59 -16.99 8.21 15.96
N ILE A 60 -16.08 7.27 16.22
CA ILE A 60 -15.68 6.87 17.57
C ILE A 60 -15.01 8.06 18.28
N SER A 61 -14.05 8.72 17.62
CA SER A 61 -13.37 9.90 18.16
C SER A 61 -14.35 11.03 18.47
N ASP A 62 -15.29 11.32 17.55
CA ASP A 62 -16.30 12.37 17.74
C ASP A 62 -17.22 12.05 18.95
N LEU A 63 -17.61 10.79 19.13
CA LEU A 63 -18.44 10.36 20.26
C LEU A 63 -17.67 10.38 21.58
N GLN A 64 -16.40 10.00 21.57
CA GLN A 64 -15.52 10.09 22.74
C GLN A 64 -15.32 11.56 23.16
N GLN A 65 -15.11 12.47 22.20
CA GLN A 65 -15.01 13.90 22.48
C GLN A 65 -16.31 14.44 23.06
N LYS A 66 -17.47 14.11 22.49
CA LYS A 66 -18.78 14.51 23.03
C LYS A 66 -19.01 14.00 24.46
N LEU A 67 -18.53 12.80 24.79
CA LEU A 67 -18.61 12.27 26.16
C LEU A 67 -17.69 13.02 27.12
N MET A 68 -16.50 13.41 26.65
CA MET A 68 -15.55 14.22 27.41
C MET A 68 -16.13 15.60 27.72
N ASP A 69 -16.63 16.29 26.69
CA ASP A 69 -17.25 17.60 26.80
C ASP A 69 -18.49 17.53 27.72
N ALA A 70 -19.36 16.51 27.55
CA ALA A 70 -20.53 16.32 28.42
C ALA A 70 -20.17 16.04 29.88
N GLY A 71 -19.03 15.39 30.13
CA GLY A 71 -18.50 15.16 31.48
C GLY A 71 -18.02 16.45 32.14
N GLU A 72 -17.45 17.38 31.38
CA GLU A 72 -17.03 18.70 31.88
C GLU A 72 -18.24 19.59 32.21
N ILE A 73 -19.28 19.59 31.37
CA ILE A 73 -20.49 20.42 31.59
C ILE A 73 -21.32 19.91 32.78
N SER A 74 -21.28 18.60 33.08
CA SER A 74 -21.98 18.01 34.23
C SER A 74 -21.30 18.29 35.58
N SER A 75 -20.07 18.79 35.58
CA SER A 75 -19.28 19.08 36.79
C SER A 75 -19.45 20.52 37.30
N THR A 76 -20.35 21.32 36.72
CA THR A 76 -20.47 22.75 37.03
C THR A 76 -21.42 23.10 38.19
N ASP A 77 -22.20 22.17 38.74
CA ASP A 77 -23.18 22.47 39.81
C ASP A 77 -22.94 21.76 41.15
N ALA A 78 -21.73 21.25 41.43
CA ALA A 78 -21.37 20.76 42.76
C ALA A 78 -20.20 21.56 43.33
N SER A 79 -20.51 22.46 44.25
CA SER A 79 -19.55 23.10 45.16
C SER A 79 -18.85 22.02 46.01
N GLY A 80 -17.78 21.45 45.47
CA GLY A 80 -16.85 20.56 46.16
C GLY A 80 -15.47 20.70 45.50
N PRO A 81 -14.38 20.55 46.25
CA PRO A 81 -13.04 20.69 45.70
C PRO A 81 -12.88 19.70 44.53
N PRO A 82 -12.23 20.10 43.41
CA PRO A 82 -12.09 19.25 42.25
C PRO A 82 -11.46 17.93 42.68
N ASP A 83 -12.17 16.83 42.47
CA ASP A 83 -11.73 15.51 42.88
C ASP A 83 -10.54 15.12 41.98
N SER A 84 -9.33 15.56 42.37
CA SER A 84 -8.12 15.57 41.54
C SER A 84 -7.78 14.18 41.03
N THR A 85 -8.16 13.15 41.78
CA THR A 85 -8.04 11.74 41.43
C THR A 85 -8.80 11.39 40.14
N GLY A 86 -10.03 11.89 39.96
CA GLY A 86 -10.84 11.61 38.78
C GLY A 86 -10.27 12.25 37.51
N GLN A 87 -9.77 13.49 37.62
CA GLN A 87 -9.10 14.17 36.51
C GLN A 87 -7.78 13.50 36.13
N ILE A 88 -7.00 13.05 37.12
CA ILE A 88 -5.76 12.29 36.88
C ILE A 88 -6.06 10.98 36.16
N LEU A 89 -7.07 10.22 36.58
CA LEU A 89 -7.45 8.97 35.93
C LEU A 89 -7.94 9.20 34.50
N SER A 90 -8.74 10.23 34.27
CA SER A 90 -9.20 10.61 32.93
C SER A 90 -8.04 10.99 31.99
N SER A 91 -7.11 11.81 32.49
CA SER A 91 -5.90 12.20 31.74
C SER A 91 -5.03 10.99 31.41
N ARG A 92 -4.84 10.07 32.37
CA ARG A 92 -4.11 8.81 32.16
C ARG A 92 -4.78 7.91 31.14
N LEU A 93 -6.12 7.84 31.14
CA LEU A 93 -6.87 7.04 30.17
C LEU A 93 -6.74 7.61 28.75
N CYS A 94 -6.81 8.94 28.60
CA CYS A 94 -6.57 9.60 27.32
C CYS A 94 -5.14 9.35 26.82
N GLN A 95 -4.13 9.47 27.70
CA GLN A 95 -2.74 9.15 27.35
C GLN A 95 -2.57 7.71 26.88
N LEU A 96 -3.19 6.74 27.57
CA LEU A 96 -3.16 5.33 27.15
C LEU A 96 -3.80 5.13 25.77
N HIS A 97 -4.91 5.83 25.48
CA HIS A 97 -5.55 5.79 24.17
C HIS A 97 -4.62 6.34 23.07
N SER A 98 -4.04 7.53 23.28
CA SER A 98 -3.09 8.13 22.34
C SER A 98 -1.86 7.24 22.10
N ILE A 99 -1.32 6.60 23.14
CA ILE A 99 -0.22 5.64 23.02
C ILE A 99 -0.66 4.44 22.17
N GLN A 100 -1.87 3.94 22.37
CA GLN A 100 -2.39 2.80 21.62
C GLN A 100 -2.61 3.13 20.14
N GLU A 101 -3.12 4.32 19.83
CA GLU A 101 -3.25 4.82 18.45
C GLU A 101 -1.89 5.00 17.80
N ALA A 102 -0.92 5.63 18.47
CA ALA A 102 0.44 5.79 17.98
C ALA A 102 1.10 4.42 17.69
N ARG A 103 0.89 3.42 18.57
CA ARG A 103 1.38 2.06 18.37
C ARG A 103 0.77 1.39 17.14
N ILE A 104 -0.52 1.60 16.85
CA ILE A 104 -1.17 1.06 15.65
C ILE A 104 -0.61 1.74 14.40
N ALA A 105 -0.49 3.07 14.41
CA ALA A 105 0.07 3.84 13.31
C ALA A 105 1.51 3.42 12.99
N LEU A 106 2.35 3.25 14.02
CA LEU A 106 3.73 2.78 13.85
C LEU A 106 3.80 1.38 13.23
N LYS A 107 2.95 0.45 13.66
CA LYS A 107 2.89 -0.90 13.06
C LYS A 107 2.51 -0.84 11.58
N TYR A 108 1.54 0.01 11.23
CA TYR A 108 1.12 0.19 9.84
C TYR A 108 2.26 0.78 8.99
N LEU A 109 2.89 1.86 9.47
CA LEU A 109 4.02 2.49 8.78
C LEU A 109 5.19 1.52 8.58
N PHE A 110 5.51 0.70 9.59
CA PHE A 110 6.56 -0.30 9.47
C PHE A 110 6.23 -1.35 8.41
N ARG A 111 5.00 -1.88 8.40
CA ARG A 111 4.54 -2.84 7.39
C ARG A 111 4.60 -2.22 5.98
N GLN A 112 4.17 -0.97 5.84
CA GLN A 112 4.19 -0.26 4.56
C GLN A 112 5.63 -0.02 4.07
N ALA A 113 6.54 0.37 4.97
CA ALA A 113 7.95 0.54 4.66
C ALA A 113 8.59 -0.78 4.21
N SER A 114 8.36 -1.88 4.94
CA SER A 114 8.85 -3.21 4.56
C SER A 114 8.31 -3.67 3.20
N SER A 115 7.02 -3.46 2.95
CA SER A 115 6.41 -3.79 1.65
C SER A 115 6.98 -2.96 0.50
N SER A 116 7.23 -1.67 0.74
CA SER A 116 7.83 -0.77 -0.23
C SER A 116 9.26 -1.18 -0.59
N GLU A 117 10.05 -1.57 0.41
CA GLU A 117 11.42 -2.03 0.23
C GLU A 117 11.50 -3.32 -0.62
N VAL A 118 10.61 -4.28 -0.37
CA VAL A 118 10.50 -5.50 -1.19
C VAL A 118 10.10 -5.17 -2.63
N SER A 119 9.14 -4.25 -2.81
CA SER A 119 8.70 -3.79 -4.14
C SER A 119 9.84 -3.11 -4.90
N LYS A 120 10.62 -2.26 -4.21
CA LYS A 120 11.80 -1.59 -4.77
C LYS A 120 12.82 -2.60 -5.27
N ILE A 121 13.19 -3.60 -4.46
CA ILE A 121 14.16 -4.64 -4.87
C ILE A 121 13.67 -5.41 -6.11
N ASN A 122 12.37 -5.72 -6.16
CA ASN A 122 11.78 -6.39 -7.31
C ASN A 122 11.86 -5.53 -8.59
N LEU A 123 11.57 -4.23 -8.49
CA LEU A 123 11.70 -3.30 -9.61
C LEU A 123 13.16 -3.12 -10.05
N GLU A 124 14.10 -2.99 -9.11
CA GLU A 124 15.54 -2.91 -9.42
C GLU A 124 16.01 -4.17 -10.16
N THR A 125 15.53 -5.35 -9.75
CA THR A 125 15.83 -6.61 -10.44
C THR A 125 15.31 -6.62 -11.87
N GLN A 126 14.05 -6.19 -12.08
CA GLN A 126 13.46 -6.10 -13.43
C GLN A 126 14.20 -5.10 -14.32
N ILE A 127 14.65 -3.96 -13.77
CA ILE A 127 15.45 -2.98 -14.51
C ILE A 127 16.78 -3.59 -14.96
N CYS A 128 17.49 -4.30 -14.08
CA CYS A 128 18.73 -4.98 -14.43
C CYS A 128 18.52 -6.00 -15.55
N GLU A 129 17.42 -6.76 -15.51
CA GLU A 129 17.09 -7.74 -16.55
C GLU A 129 16.78 -7.08 -17.90
N LEU A 130 15.97 -6.02 -17.90
CA LEU A 130 15.67 -5.22 -19.09
C LEU A 130 16.92 -4.55 -19.68
N GLN A 131 17.83 -4.06 -18.84
CA GLN A 131 19.12 -3.52 -19.30
C GLN A 131 19.98 -4.59 -19.97
N SER A 132 20.00 -5.82 -19.43
CA SER A 132 20.69 -6.94 -20.05
C SER A 132 20.10 -7.27 -21.43
N GLN A 133 18.77 -7.35 -21.53
CA GLN A 133 18.07 -7.58 -22.79
C GLN A 133 18.35 -6.48 -23.82
N LEU A 134 18.27 -5.20 -23.40
CA LEU A 134 18.56 -4.06 -24.26
C LEU A 134 20.01 -4.11 -24.80
N ASN A 135 20.98 -4.44 -23.94
CA ASN A 135 22.38 -4.56 -24.35
C ASN A 135 22.62 -5.76 -25.28
N ALA A 136 21.91 -6.87 -25.10
CA ALA A 136 21.96 -8.00 -26.01
C ALA A 136 21.38 -7.62 -27.39
N GLU A 137 20.24 -6.94 -27.41
CA GLU A 137 19.58 -6.54 -28.66
C GLU A 137 20.35 -5.45 -29.39
N LYS A 138 20.96 -4.51 -28.66
CA LYS A 138 21.87 -3.51 -29.23
C LYS A 138 23.05 -4.17 -29.95
N ARG A 139 23.69 -5.18 -29.34
CA ARG A 139 24.78 -5.93 -29.99
C ARG A 139 24.32 -6.66 -31.25
N LYS A 140 23.16 -7.31 -31.22
CA LYS A 140 22.59 -7.95 -32.44
C LYS A 140 22.32 -6.93 -33.54
N SER A 141 21.81 -5.75 -33.18
CA SER A 141 21.57 -4.67 -34.13
C SER A 141 22.89 -4.17 -34.74
N GLU A 142 23.93 -3.98 -33.93
CA GLU A 142 25.26 -3.56 -34.40
C GLU A 142 25.89 -4.62 -35.32
N GLU A 143 25.76 -5.91 -34.99
CA GLU A 143 26.18 -7.01 -35.86
C GLU A 143 25.42 -6.99 -37.20
N ASN A 144 24.10 -6.85 -37.18
CA ASN A 144 23.29 -6.79 -38.41
C ASN A 144 23.69 -5.61 -39.32
N VAL A 145 23.96 -4.43 -38.74
CA VAL A 145 24.46 -3.28 -39.50
C VAL A 145 25.81 -3.61 -40.15
N SER A 146 26.74 -4.22 -39.39
CA SER A 146 28.04 -4.63 -39.93
C SER A 146 27.93 -5.65 -41.06
N TRP A 147 27.05 -6.64 -40.94
CA TRP A 147 26.79 -7.60 -42.02
C TRP A 147 26.19 -6.92 -43.25
N ASN A 148 25.21 -6.03 -43.05
CA ASN A 148 24.58 -5.29 -44.13
C ASN A 148 25.59 -4.43 -44.91
N ASP A 149 26.51 -3.76 -44.22
CA ASP A 149 27.57 -2.98 -44.87
C ASP A 149 28.49 -3.86 -45.73
N LYS A 150 28.89 -5.04 -45.23
CA LYS A 150 29.72 -5.99 -45.99
C LYS A 150 29.02 -6.48 -47.26
N PHE A 151 27.77 -6.92 -47.14
CA PHE A 151 26.99 -7.36 -48.30
C PHE A 151 26.79 -6.21 -49.29
N SER A 152 26.50 -5.00 -48.82
CA SER A 152 26.32 -3.82 -49.67
C SER A 152 27.59 -3.49 -50.48
N THR A 153 28.78 -3.69 -49.91
CA THR A 153 30.06 -3.52 -50.63
C THR A 153 30.41 -4.65 -51.59
N GLU A 154 30.00 -5.89 -51.30
CA GLU A 154 30.33 -7.07 -52.13
C GLU A 154 29.36 -7.26 -53.30
N THR A 155 28.12 -6.80 -53.18
CA THR A 155 27.08 -6.89 -54.22
C THR A 155 27.50 -6.26 -55.57
N PRO A 156 28.01 -5.01 -55.63
CA PRO A 156 28.43 -4.40 -56.90
C PRO A 156 29.67 -5.07 -57.51
N VAL A 157 30.53 -5.68 -56.69
CA VAL A 157 31.69 -6.45 -57.15
C VAL A 157 31.23 -7.75 -57.83
N LEU A 158 30.26 -8.45 -57.23
CA LEU A 158 29.65 -9.65 -57.81
C LEU A 158 28.85 -9.37 -59.09
N GLU A 159 28.13 -8.24 -59.16
CA GLU A 159 27.46 -7.79 -60.38
C GLU A 159 28.46 -7.51 -61.51
N SER A 160 29.56 -6.80 -61.21
CA SER A 160 30.62 -6.52 -62.18
C SER A 160 31.26 -7.80 -62.73
N ILE A 161 31.56 -8.78 -61.86
CA ILE A 161 32.10 -10.08 -62.29
C ILE A 161 31.09 -10.84 -63.18
N CYS A 162 29.80 -10.81 -62.84
CA CYS A 162 28.74 -11.42 -63.64
C CYS A 162 28.60 -10.77 -65.03
N GLU A 163 28.71 -9.44 -65.14
CA GLU A 163 28.65 -8.76 -66.43
C GLU A 163 29.84 -9.12 -67.33
N VAL A 164 31.04 -9.22 -66.77
CA VAL A 164 32.25 -9.63 -67.52
C VAL A 164 32.09 -11.05 -68.04
N LEU A 165 31.62 -11.99 -67.23
CA LEU A 165 31.42 -13.39 -67.63
C LEU A 165 30.31 -13.57 -68.68
N LYS A 166 29.29 -12.71 -68.71
CA LYS A 166 28.24 -12.74 -69.74
C LYS A 166 28.70 -12.15 -71.09
N SER A 167 29.78 -11.38 -71.08
CA SER A 167 30.30 -10.67 -72.25
C SER A 167 31.41 -11.45 -72.99
N THR A 168 31.71 -12.68 -72.54
CA THR A 168 32.72 -13.58 -73.10
C THR A 168 32.04 -14.77 -73.77
#